data_AF-A0A9C8ZLP6-F1
#
_entry.id   AF-A0A9C8ZLP6-F1
#
_cell.length_a   1.000
_cell.length_b   1.000
_cell.length_c   1.000
_cell.angle_alpha   90.00
_cell.angle_beta   90.00
_cell.angle_gamma   90.00
#
_symmetry.space_group_name_H-M   'P 1'
#
loop_
_entity.id
_entity.type
_entity.pdbx_description
1 polymer ?
#
loop_
_entity_poly.entity_id
_entity_poly.type
_entity_poly.pdbx_seq_one_letter_code
_entity_poly.pdbx_strand_id
1 'polypeptide(L)'
;MSEERRSRRPLGERDEEERRLPFGARPRPPRPPLTTNAEVREGPDPTAPYPPPPAPEPLADEFTPQDEPSDAPAAIRARDSRHRVAAGDSILKRPRPELSFESFKEDAAPSDGNAEAGAATAVRPVVMIRFGVLARSLGVMFLTAAVVATLFTWWTPSTFMSTDSLDQLSVALATQARQAAAPPAATTPTAPDEAEVAVPATELPPELNNIGIVSGHRGVHPVSGLPDPGATCPDGLTEAEINEAVAQRVVELLRGHGYQVDLLDEFDPRLDNYRALAMVSIHADTCDYINDYATGFKVASFADSQNPEGDRQLVSCLVEQYAGTTGLSFHPSVTYDMTQYHTFREIAPGTPGAIIEIGFMYLDREMLTDHPDVVALGIARGILCYLRGEAPGAENAPTATPLP
;
A
#
# COMPACT_ATOMS: atom_id res chain seq x y z
N MET A 1 57.64 25.00 -3.73
CA MET A 1 56.28 25.07 -4.31
C MET A 1 55.33 24.79 -3.17
N SER A 2 54.54 25.77 -2.76
CA SER A 2 53.74 25.73 -1.54
C SER A 2 52.55 24.78 -1.69
N GLU A 3 52.43 23.81 -0.79
CA GLU A 3 51.23 22.99 -0.61
C GLU A 3 50.15 23.84 0.05
N GLU A 4 49.09 24.13 -0.70
CA GLU A 4 47.92 24.85 -0.20
C GLU A 4 47.01 23.87 0.55
N ARG A 5 47.01 24.02 1.88
CA ARG A 5 46.25 23.22 2.83
C ARG A 5 44.75 23.51 2.64
N ARG A 6 44.06 22.68 1.85
CA ARG A 6 42.60 22.81 1.64
C ARG A 6 41.88 22.57 2.98
N SER A 7 41.34 23.63 3.55
CA SER A 7 40.54 23.61 4.79
C SER A 7 39.36 22.64 4.63
N ARG A 8 39.24 21.67 5.54
CA ARG A 8 38.06 20.78 5.61
C ARG A 8 36.86 21.62 6.04
N ARG A 9 35.83 21.67 5.19
CA ARG A 9 34.60 22.41 5.43
C ARG A 9 33.56 21.56 6.18
N PRO A 10 32.58 22.18 6.87
CA PRO A 10 31.48 21.48 7.51
C PRO A 10 30.64 20.69 6.49
N LEU A 11 30.08 19.55 6.92
CA LEU A 11 29.16 18.74 6.11
C LEU A 11 27.94 19.59 5.70
N GLY A 12 27.62 19.62 4.40
CA GLY A 12 26.37 20.16 3.88
C GLY A 12 26.46 21.46 3.05
N GLU A 13 27.64 22.07 2.91
CA GLU A 13 27.77 23.32 2.16
C GLU A 13 28.28 23.11 0.73
N ARG A 14 27.43 23.38 -0.28
CA ARG A 14 27.76 23.30 -1.71
C ARG A 14 28.64 24.47 -2.16
N ASP A 15 29.60 24.18 -3.03
CA ASP A 15 30.49 25.18 -3.65
C ASP A 15 29.71 26.17 -4.55
N GLU A 16 30.23 27.39 -4.75
CA GLU A 16 29.64 28.44 -5.60
C GLU A 16 29.37 27.97 -7.05
N GLU A 17 30.23 27.11 -7.60
CA GLU A 17 30.02 26.50 -8.92
C GLU A 17 28.92 25.41 -8.90
N GLU A 18 28.81 24.64 -7.82
CA GLU A 18 27.76 23.62 -7.65
C GLU A 18 26.38 24.24 -7.40
N ARG A 19 26.31 25.42 -6.75
CA ARG A 19 25.06 26.17 -6.55
C ARG A 19 24.43 26.66 -7.86
N ARG A 20 25.21 26.73 -8.95
CA ARG A 20 24.73 27.15 -10.28
C ARG A 20 24.23 25.98 -11.14
N LEU A 21 24.36 24.75 -10.67
CA LEU A 21 23.89 23.55 -11.35
C LEU A 21 22.50 23.13 -10.81
N PRO A 22 21.62 22.54 -11.65
CA PRO A 22 20.38 21.96 -11.15
C PRO A 22 20.66 20.87 -10.11
N PHE A 23 19.78 20.74 -9.12
CA PHE A 23 19.92 19.77 -8.02
C PHE A 23 20.15 18.35 -8.58
N GLY A 24 21.24 17.69 -8.15
CA GLY A 24 21.66 16.37 -8.63
C GLY A 24 22.71 16.35 -9.75
N ALA A 25 23.01 17.49 -10.39
CA ALA A 25 24.06 17.56 -11.40
C ALA A 25 25.45 17.79 -10.79
N ARG A 26 26.44 17.00 -11.21
CA ARG A 26 27.85 17.19 -10.83
C ARG A 26 28.61 18.03 -11.88
N PRO A 27 29.63 18.81 -11.48
CA PRO A 27 30.52 19.47 -12.44
C PRO A 27 31.19 18.43 -13.35
N ARG A 28 31.27 18.72 -14.66
CA ARG A 28 32.03 17.87 -15.57
C ARG A 28 33.51 17.89 -15.14
N PRO A 29 34.17 16.73 -14.99
CA PRO A 29 35.59 16.72 -14.71
C PRO A 29 36.36 17.42 -15.85
N PRO A 30 37.45 18.15 -15.54
CA PRO A 30 38.26 18.78 -16.56
C PRO A 30 38.75 17.72 -17.54
N ARG A 31 38.60 17.98 -18.84
CA ARG A 31 39.13 17.11 -19.89
C ARG A 31 40.62 16.90 -19.64
N PRO A 32 41.11 15.65 -19.57
CA PRO A 32 42.54 15.43 -19.49
C PRO A 32 43.21 16.01 -20.76
N PRO A 33 44.42 16.57 -20.65
CA PRO A 33 45.15 17.05 -21.81
C PRO A 33 45.37 15.88 -22.77
N LEU A 34 45.16 16.14 -24.06
CA LEU A 34 45.45 15.20 -25.14
C LEU A 34 46.94 14.87 -25.13
N THR A 35 47.31 13.76 -24.49
CA THR A 35 48.64 13.16 -24.62
C THR A 35 48.66 12.39 -25.93
N THR A 36 49.34 12.94 -26.93
CA THR A 36 49.73 12.24 -28.15
C THR A 36 50.79 11.20 -27.78
N ASN A 37 50.39 9.96 -27.53
CA ASN A 37 51.22 8.75 -27.64
C ASN A 37 50.28 7.55 -27.72
N ALA A 38 49.96 7.16 -28.95
CA ALA A 38 49.24 5.93 -29.25
C ALA A 38 50.23 4.76 -29.21
N GLU A 39 50.32 4.07 -28.07
CA GLU A 39 50.71 2.66 -28.08
C GLU A 39 49.43 1.84 -28.28
N VAL A 40 49.34 1.23 -29.46
CA VAL A 40 48.27 0.32 -29.84
C VAL A 40 48.40 -0.93 -28.97
N ARG A 41 47.49 -1.09 -28.00
CA ARG A 41 47.18 -2.41 -27.44
C ARG A 41 46.12 -3.05 -28.34
N GLU A 42 46.52 -4.07 -29.08
CA GLU A 42 45.59 -4.95 -29.81
C GLU A 42 44.58 -5.55 -28.82
N GLY A 43 43.30 -5.26 -29.06
CA GLY A 43 42.19 -5.96 -28.42
C GLY A 43 42.06 -7.39 -28.95
N PRO A 44 41.39 -8.29 -28.21
CA PRO A 44 41.26 -9.68 -28.60
C PRO A 44 40.48 -9.82 -29.93
N ASP A 45 40.97 -10.71 -30.77
CA ASP A 45 40.45 -11.04 -32.10
C ASP A 45 38.99 -11.53 -32.03
N PRO A 46 38.02 -10.86 -32.70
CA PRO A 46 36.61 -11.25 -32.70
C PRO A 46 36.31 -12.56 -33.47
N THR A 47 37.32 -13.22 -34.04
CA THR A 47 37.18 -14.48 -34.78
C THR A 47 37.67 -15.71 -34.01
N ALA A 48 38.15 -15.55 -32.77
CA ALA A 48 38.57 -16.69 -31.94
C ALA A 48 37.34 -17.52 -31.49
N PRO A 49 37.30 -18.84 -31.76
CA PRO A 49 36.22 -19.69 -31.26
C PRO A 49 36.27 -19.80 -29.72
N TYR A 50 35.11 -19.65 -29.09
CA TYR A 50 34.95 -19.83 -27.64
C TYR A 50 35.45 -21.23 -27.21
N PRO A 51 36.23 -21.35 -26.12
CA PRO A 51 36.53 -22.65 -25.56
C PRO A 51 35.22 -23.34 -25.11
N PRO A 52 35.07 -24.65 -25.33
CA PRO A 52 33.90 -25.37 -24.85
C PRO A 52 33.82 -25.28 -23.32
N PRO A 53 32.60 -25.26 -22.74
CA PRO A 53 32.44 -25.27 -21.30
C PRO A 53 33.11 -26.51 -20.68
N PRO A 54 33.61 -26.44 -19.44
CA PRO A 54 34.17 -27.60 -18.76
C PRO A 54 33.10 -28.69 -18.64
N ALA A 55 33.52 -29.94 -18.84
CA ALA A 55 32.66 -31.11 -18.71
C ALA A 55 32.04 -31.15 -17.30
N PRO A 56 30.75 -31.54 -17.16
CA PRO A 56 30.15 -31.72 -15.84
C PRO A 56 30.92 -32.79 -15.06
N GLU A 57 31.23 -32.49 -13.80
CA GLU A 57 31.84 -33.44 -12.88
C GLU A 57 30.95 -34.69 -12.75
N PRO A 58 31.52 -35.90 -12.66
CA PRO A 58 30.73 -37.11 -12.46
C PRO A 58 30.07 -37.06 -11.08
N LEU A 59 28.74 -37.15 -11.05
CA LEU A 59 27.96 -37.36 -9.83
C LEU A 59 28.47 -38.63 -9.14
N ALA A 60 29.10 -38.44 -7.98
CA ALA A 60 29.45 -39.51 -7.08
C ALA A 60 28.20 -39.96 -6.30
N ASP A 61 28.09 -41.29 -6.21
CA ASP A 61 27.41 -42.08 -5.19
C ASP A 61 25.87 -42.11 -5.18
N GLU A 62 25.40 -43.10 -5.93
CA GLU A 62 24.24 -43.96 -5.69
C GLU A 62 24.01 -44.23 -4.18
N PHE A 63 23.01 -43.56 -3.58
CA PHE A 63 22.53 -43.88 -2.24
C PHE A 63 21.21 -44.69 -2.33
N THR A 64 21.36 -46.01 -2.18
CA THR A 64 20.35 -46.89 -1.54
C THR A 64 21.04 -47.45 -0.29
N PRO A 65 20.37 -47.80 0.85
CA PRO A 65 19.02 -48.37 0.94
C PRO A 65 18.20 -48.03 2.24
N GLN A 66 16.95 -48.51 2.26
CA GLN A 66 16.22 -49.15 3.38
C GLN A 66 16.23 -48.53 4.78
N ASP A 67 15.09 -47.97 5.21
CA ASP A 67 14.21 -48.54 6.25
C ASP A 67 13.08 -47.55 6.57
N GLU A 68 11.83 -47.95 6.29
CA GLU A 68 10.62 -47.25 6.76
C GLU A 68 10.27 -47.69 8.18
N PRO A 69 9.88 -46.77 9.07
CA PRO A 69 8.97 -47.07 10.15
C PRO A 69 7.54 -46.67 9.78
N SER A 70 6.69 -47.70 9.76
CA SER A 70 5.23 -47.67 9.94
C SER A 70 4.78 -46.55 10.87
N ASP A 71 3.93 -45.65 10.37
CA ASP A 71 2.62 -45.33 10.98
C ASP A 71 1.94 -44.17 10.24
N ALA A 72 1.01 -44.52 9.33
CA ALA A 72 0.01 -43.61 8.79
C ALA A 72 -1.34 -44.33 8.67
N PRO A 73 -2.46 -43.77 9.19
CA PRO A 73 -3.76 -44.41 9.07
C PRO A 73 -4.41 -44.18 7.69
N ALA A 74 -4.84 -45.27 7.05
CA ALA A 74 -5.74 -45.33 5.90
C ALA A 74 -7.20 -44.98 6.35
N ALA A 75 -8.20 -44.58 5.56
CA ALA A 75 -8.44 -44.49 4.13
C ALA A 75 -9.74 -43.65 3.92
N ILE A 76 -9.89 -42.93 2.80
CA ILE A 76 -11.20 -42.72 2.16
C ILE A 76 -11.04 -42.97 0.65
N ARG A 77 -11.78 -43.97 0.15
CA ARG A 77 -11.79 -44.45 -1.24
C ARG A 77 -12.55 -43.49 -2.16
N ALA A 78 -11.90 -43.06 -3.24
CA ALA A 78 -12.57 -42.59 -4.45
C ALA A 78 -13.04 -43.79 -5.29
N ARG A 79 -14.27 -43.75 -5.79
CA ARG A 79 -14.87 -44.79 -6.63
C ARG A 79 -14.92 -44.28 -8.07
N ASP A 80 -14.07 -44.85 -8.92
CA ASP A 80 -14.08 -44.72 -10.37
C ASP A 80 -15.25 -45.55 -10.95
N SER A 81 -15.86 -45.08 -12.03
CA SER A 81 -16.90 -45.80 -12.78
C SER A 81 -16.85 -45.34 -14.23
N ARG A 82 -16.22 -46.17 -15.07
CA ARG A 82 -16.19 -46.04 -16.53
C ARG A 82 -17.11 -47.07 -17.21
N HIS A 83 -17.62 -46.68 -18.39
CA HIS A 83 -18.04 -47.45 -19.59
C HIS A 83 -19.54 -47.65 -19.94
N ARG A 84 -19.99 -46.99 -21.03
CA ARG A 84 -20.38 -47.52 -22.38
C ARG A 84 -21.22 -46.44 -23.15
N VAL A 85 -20.77 -45.86 -24.28
CA VAL A 85 -20.82 -46.29 -25.71
C VAL A 85 -22.24 -46.52 -26.28
N ALA A 86 -22.70 -45.65 -27.19
CA ALA A 86 -23.02 -45.94 -28.62
C ALA A 86 -23.95 -44.90 -29.31
N ALA A 87 -23.58 -44.53 -30.55
CA ALA A 87 -24.38 -44.06 -31.72
C ALA A 87 -25.35 -42.85 -31.55
N GLY A 88 -25.38 -41.81 -32.37
CA GLY A 88 -25.03 -41.67 -33.78
C GLY A 88 -26.30 -41.58 -34.63
N ASP A 89 -26.77 -40.36 -34.95
CA ASP A 89 -27.41 -40.09 -36.24
C ASP A 89 -27.56 -38.58 -36.54
N SER A 90 -27.39 -38.26 -37.83
CA SER A 90 -27.37 -36.93 -38.45
C SER A 90 -28.76 -36.32 -38.60
N ILE A 91 -28.86 -35.00 -38.86
CA ILE A 91 -29.44 -34.43 -40.10
C ILE A 91 -29.39 -32.89 -40.10
N LEU A 92 -29.08 -32.40 -41.29
CA LEU A 92 -28.87 -31.04 -41.78
C LEU A 92 -30.09 -30.09 -41.64
N LYS A 93 -29.78 -28.78 -41.70
CA LYS A 93 -30.28 -27.76 -42.67
C LYS A 93 -30.88 -26.46 -42.05
N ARG A 94 -30.25 -25.32 -42.36
CA ARG A 94 -30.73 -23.90 -42.22
C ARG A 94 -31.86 -23.60 -43.27
N PRO A 95 -32.41 -22.35 -43.48
CA PRO A 95 -32.52 -21.09 -42.69
C PRO A 95 -33.94 -20.42 -42.66
N ARG A 96 -34.07 -19.31 -41.89
CA ARG A 96 -34.97 -18.09 -41.86
C ARG A 96 -36.05 -17.82 -42.96
N PRO A 97 -37.14 -17.04 -42.70
CA PRO A 97 -37.14 -15.54 -42.62
C PRO A 97 -38.14 -14.87 -41.61
N GLU A 98 -37.86 -13.65 -41.09
CA GLU A 98 -38.54 -12.30 -41.26
C GLU A 98 -40.02 -12.18 -40.85
N LEU A 99 -40.64 -11.07 -40.40
CA LEU A 99 -40.39 -9.73 -39.80
C LEU A 99 -41.82 -9.14 -39.53
N SER A 100 -41.91 -8.05 -38.75
CA SER A 100 -43.01 -7.02 -38.73
C SER A 100 -44.32 -7.37 -37.98
N PHE A 101 -45.12 -6.47 -37.38
CA PHE A 101 -45.07 -5.09 -36.86
C PHE A 101 -46.40 -4.85 -36.06
N GLU A 102 -46.62 -3.61 -35.58
CA GLU A 102 -47.90 -3.00 -35.09
C GLU A 102 -48.17 -3.07 -33.56
N SER A 103 -47.88 -2.00 -32.79
CA SER A 103 -48.53 -0.67 -32.68
C SER A 103 -49.83 -0.71 -31.85
N PHE A 104 -49.73 -0.25 -30.60
CA PHE A 104 -50.87 -0.02 -29.71
C PHE A 104 -51.27 1.45 -29.74
N LYS A 105 -52.58 1.66 -29.85
CA LYS A 105 -53.28 2.93 -29.95
C LYS A 105 -53.85 3.27 -28.55
N GLU A 106 -53.55 4.46 -28.05
CA GLU A 106 -54.22 5.10 -26.91
C GLU A 106 -55.65 5.48 -27.25
N ASP A 107 -56.56 5.49 -26.26
CA ASP A 107 -57.59 6.52 -26.10
C ASP A 107 -58.34 6.42 -24.75
N ALA A 108 -58.34 7.58 -24.07
CA ALA A 108 -59.45 8.26 -23.38
C ALA A 108 -60.12 7.72 -22.09
N ALA A 109 -60.15 8.60 -21.08
CA ALA A 109 -61.07 8.64 -19.94
C ALA A 109 -62.49 9.12 -20.34
N PRO A 110 -63.48 9.00 -19.43
CA PRO A 110 -64.11 10.23 -18.94
C PRO A 110 -64.55 10.20 -17.45
N SER A 111 -65.11 11.34 -17.02
CA SER A 111 -65.36 11.86 -15.68
C SER A 111 -66.74 11.57 -15.06
N ASP A 112 -66.86 11.99 -13.78
CA ASP A 112 -68.03 12.52 -13.05
C ASP A 112 -69.04 11.59 -12.34
N GLY A 113 -69.38 11.96 -11.09
CA GLY A 113 -70.79 12.02 -10.64
C GLY A 113 -71.23 11.19 -9.41
N ASN A 114 -71.29 11.85 -8.25
CA ASN A 114 -72.20 11.75 -7.09
C ASN A 114 -73.13 10.53 -6.80
N ALA A 115 -73.06 10.12 -5.52
CA ALA A 115 -74.15 9.92 -4.52
C ALA A 115 -75.01 8.64 -4.45
N GLU A 116 -75.32 8.33 -3.18
CA GLU A 116 -76.39 7.51 -2.58
C GLU A 116 -76.17 6.04 -2.19
N ALA A 117 -76.88 5.73 -1.10
CA ALA A 117 -76.68 4.66 -0.14
C ALA A 117 -77.27 3.31 -0.56
N GLY A 118 -76.64 2.23 -0.12
CA GLY A 118 -77.20 0.88 -0.20
C GLY A 118 -76.41 -0.10 0.64
N ALA A 119 -77.05 -0.67 1.66
CA ALA A 119 -76.50 -1.70 2.52
C ALA A 119 -76.14 -2.95 1.70
N ALA A 120 -74.88 -3.37 1.74
CA ALA A 120 -74.45 -4.66 1.24
C ALA A 120 -73.32 -5.22 2.11
N THR A 121 -73.63 -6.36 2.72
CA THR A 121 -72.78 -7.38 3.32
C THR A 121 -71.27 -7.22 3.04
N ALA A 122 -70.49 -6.97 4.09
CA ALA A 122 -69.03 -6.85 4.00
C ALA A 122 -68.38 -8.21 3.66
N VAL A 123 -68.32 -8.52 2.38
CA VAL A 123 -67.39 -9.52 1.84
C VAL A 123 -66.01 -8.90 1.92
N ARG A 124 -65.13 -9.42 2.79
CA ARG A 124 -63.72 -9.01 2.83
C ARG A 124 -63.09 -9.32 1.46
N PRO A 125 -62.61 -8.34 0.68
CA PRO A 125 -61.90 -8.65 -0.55
C PRO A 125 -60.55 -9.23 -0.17
N VAL A 126 -60.38 -10.54 -0.37
CA VAL A 126 -59.05 -11.14 -0.42
C VAL A 126 -58.41 -10.62 -1.69
N VAL A 127 -57.55 -9.61 -1.56
CA VAL A 127 -56.69 -9.15 -2.64
C VAL A 127 -55.67 -10.27 -2.90
N MET A 128 -56.04 -11.21 -3.76
CA MET A 128 -55.09 -12.11 -4.39
C MET A 128 -54.23 -11.26 -5.31
N ILE A 129 -53.11 -10.77 -4.78
CA ILE A 129 -52.06 -10.15 -5.59
C ILE A 129 -51.63 -11.21 -6.60
N ARG A 130 -52.04 -11.03 -7.86
CA ARG A 130 -51.62 -11.89 -8.96
C ARG A 130 -50.10 -11.79 -9.03
N PHE A 131 -49.40 -12.83 -8.63
CA PHE A 131 -47.93 -12.86 -8.52
C PHE A 131 -47.25 -12.41 -9.82
N GLY A 132 -47.86 -12.69 -10.99
CA GLY A 132 -47.38 -12.21 -12.29
C GLY A 132 -47.52 -10.70 -12.51
N VAL A 133 -48.53 -10.05 -11.93
CA VAL A 133 -48.67 -8.58 -11.97
C VAL A 133 -47.65 -7.94 -11.04
N LEU A 134 -47.40 -8.54 -9.87
CA LEU A 134 -46.38 -8.07 -8.92
C LEU A 134 -44.95 -8.24 -9.48
N ALA A 135 -44.65 -9.38 -10.10
CA ALA A 135 -43.36 -9.63 -10.72
C ALA A 135 -43.13 -8.69 -11.93
N ARG A 136 -44.18 -8.41 -12.70
CA ARG A 136 -44.11 -7.48 -13.84
C ARG A 136 -43.96 -6.03 -13.37
N SER A 137 -44.66 -5.61 -12.33
CA SER A 137 -44.49 -4.25 -11.78
C SER A 137 -43.13 -4.06 -11.11
N LEU A 138 -42.62 -5.06 -10.39
CA LEU A 138 -41.26 -5.04 -9.84
C LEU A 138 -40.21 -5.00 -10.96
N GLY A 139 -40.36 -5.83 -12.00
CA GLY A 139 -39.45 -5.82 -13.15
C GLY A 139 -39.42 -4.48 -13.87
N VAL A 140 -40.59 -3.86 -14.09
CA VAL A 140 -40.69 -2.51 -14.68
C VAL A 140 -40.05 -1.47 -13.77
N MET A 141 -40.26 -1.55 -12.45
CA MET A 141 -39.66 -0.62 -11.48
C MET A 141 -38.12 -0.72 -11.45
N PHE A 142 -37.56 -1.93 -11.47
CA PHE A 142 -36.10 -2.09 -11.53
C PHE A 142 -35.52 -1.58 -12.85
N LEU A 143 -36.23 -1.79 -13.96
CA LEU A 143 -35.77 -1.33 -15.26
C LEU A 143 -35.86 0.20 -15.38
N THR A 144 -36.91 0.83 -14.88
CA THR A 144 -37.00 2.29 -14.81
C THR A 144 -35.97 2.86 -13.84
N ALA A 145 -35.73 2.24 -12.69
CA ALA A 145 -34.68 2.65 -11.76
C ALA A 145 -33.29 2.56 -12.37
N ALA A 146 -32.98 1.50 -13.11
CA ALA A 146 -31.70 1.34 -13.81
C ALA A 146 -31.52 2.42 -14.88
N VAL A 147 -32.56 2.70 -15.68
CA VAL A 147 -32.51 3.77 -16.70
C VAL A 147 -32.34 5.14 -16.06
N VAL A 148 -33.08 5.45 -14.99
CA VAL A 148 -32.96 6.71 -14.25
C VAL A 148 -31.59 6.83 -13.61
N ALA A 149 -31.06 5.77 -13.00
CA ALA A 149 -29.72 5.76 -12.42
C ALA A 149 -28.63 5.98 -13.50
N THR A 150 -28.76 5.34 -14.66
CA THR A 150 -27.81 5.50 -15.76
C THR A 150 -27.86 6.91 -16.34
N LEU A 151 -29.06 7.50 -16.50
CA LEU A 151 -29.24 8.89 -16.90
C LEU A 151 -28.73 9.87 -15.83
N PHE A 152 -28.92 9.55 -14.55
CA PHE A 152 -28.38 10.35 -13.45
C PHE A 152 -26.86 10.32 -13.46
N THR A 153 -26.21 9.16 -13.55
CA THR A 153 -24.74 9.03 -13.63
C THR A 153 -24.16 9.65 -14.91
N TRP A 154 -24.92 9.67 -16.01
CA TRP A 154 -24.47 10.28 -17.26
C TRP A 154 -24.69 11.80 -17.29
N TRP A 155 -25.74 12.32 -16.64
CA TRP A 155 -26.08 13.74 -16.65
C TRP A 155 -25.63 14.51 -15.39
N THR A 156 -25.30 13.82 -14.30
CA THR A 156 -24.55 14.42 -13.18
C THR A 156 -23.05 14.25 -13.44
N PRO A 157 -22.32 15.34 -13.74
CA PRO A 157 -20.87 15.27 -13.72
C PRO A 157 -20.42 14.85 -12.32
N SER A 158 -19.36 14.03 -12.22
CA SER A 158 -18.73 13.59 -10.97
C SER A 158 -18.15 14.73 -10.11
N THR A 159 -18.48 15.98 -10.46
CA THR A 159 -18.03 17.24 -9.86
C THR A 159 -19.08 17.87 -8.95
N PHE A 160 -20.13 17.16 -8.55
CA PHE A 160 -21.15 17.69 -7.63
C PHE A 160 -20.79 17.55 -6.14
N MET A 161 -19.63 16.99 -5.82
CA MET A 161 -18.89 17.29 -4.60
C MET A 161 -17.41 17.44 -4.97
N SER A 162 -16.94 18.67 -5.15
CA SER A 162 -15.51 18.94 -5.21
C SER A 162 -14.90 18.45 -3.89
N THR A 163 -13.79 17.72 -3.95
CA THR A 163 -12.96 17.39 -2.77
C THR A 163 -12.72 18.64 -1.92
N ASP A 164 -12.50 19.77 -2.57
CA ASP A 164 -12.35 21.10 -1.94
C ASP A 164 -13.54 21.50 -1.05
N SER A 165 -14.78 21.10 -1.38
CA SER A 165 -15.97 21.44 -0.59
C SER A 165 -16.14 20.51 0.62
N LEU A 166 -15.72 19.25 0.50
CA LEU A 166 -15.66 18.30 1.63
C LEU A 166 -14.52 18.69 2.58
N ASP A 167 -13.39 19.15 2.04
CA ASP A 167 -12.26 19.69 2.80
C ASP A 167 -12.68 20.98 3.53
N GLN A 168 -13.38 21.91 2.87
CA GLN A 168 -13.88 23.12 3.53
C GLN A 168 -14.92 22.84 4.63
N LEU A 169 -15.79 21.85 4.46
CA LEU A 169 -16.75 21.44 5.50
C LEU A 169 -16.05 20.77 6.69
N SER A 170 -15.04 19.93 6.44
CA SER A 170 -14.24 19.31 7.50
C SER A 170 -13.39 20.34 8.27
N VAL A 171 -12.82 21.33 7.57
CA VAL A 171 -12.06 22.45 8.16
C VAL A 171 -12.99 23.38 8.96
N ALA A 172 -14.20 23.66 8.48
CA ALA A 172 -15.18 24.45 9.21
C ALA A 172 -15.63 23.74 10.50
N LEU A 173 -15.87 22.43 10.45
CA LEU A 173 -16.20 21.61 11.63
C LEU A 173 -15.02 21.49 12.61
N ALA A 174 -13.79 21.35 12.11
CA ALA A 174 -12.57 21.32 12.93
C ALA A 174 -12.28 22.69 13.59
N THR A 175 -12.60 23.79 12.91
CA THR A 175 -12.48 25.15 13.47
C THR A 175 -13.50 25.39 14.58
N GLN A 176 -14.73 24.89 14.41
CA GLN A 176 -15.77 25.00 15.42
C GLN A 176 -15.47 24.13 16.65
N ALA A 177 -14.87 22.95 16.46
CA ALA A 177 -14.40 22.08 17.55
C ALA A 177 -13.24 22.71 18.34
N ARG A 178 -12.30 23.42 17.69
CA ARG A 178 -11.23 24.16 18.38
C ARG A 178 -11.72 25.38 19.15
N GLN A 179 -12.77 26.05 18.69
CA GLN A 179 -13.38 27.18 19.43
C GLN A 179 -14.12 26.74 20.70
N ALA A 180 -14.54 25.48 20.79
CA ALA A 180 -15.13 24.90 22.00
C ALA A 180 -14.10 24.52 23.08
N ALA A 181 -12.80 24.51 22.75
CA ALA A 181 -11.71 24.16 23.66
C ALA A 181 -10.76 25.35 23.86
N ALA A 182 -11.26 26.44 24.45
CA ALA A 182 -10.40 27.50 24.97
C ALA A 182 -9.80 27.07 26.33
N PRO A 183 -8.48 27.11 26.53
CA PRO A 183 -7.89 26.91 27.85
C PRO A 183 -8.19 28.11 28.77
N PRO A 184 -8.46 27.91 30.08
CA PRO A 184 -8.63 29.04 30.99
C PRO A 184 -7.31 29.79 31.18
N ALA A 185 -7.42 31.11 31.24
CA ALA A 185 -6.33 32.05 31.43
C ALA A 185 -5.53 31.76 32.72
N ALA A 186 -4.20 31.82 32.60
CA ALA A 186 -3.28 31.75 33.70
C ALA A 186 -3.50 32.92 34.68
N THR A 187 -3.80 32.59 35.93
CA THR A 187 -3.75 33.54 37.05
C THR A 187 -2.40 33.39 37.74
N THR A 188 -1.68 34.49 37.84
CA THR A 188 -0.44 34.63 38.61
C THR A 188 -0.74 34.44 40.10
N PRO A 189 0.04 33.64 40.86
CA PRO A 189 0.03 33.72 42.32
C PRO A 189 1.31 34.38 42.85
N THR A 190 1.09 35.43 43.62
CA THR A 190 2.02 36.08 44.54
C THR A 190 2.34 35.13 45.71
N ALA A 191 3.63 34.98 46.05
CA ALA A 191 4.09 34.28 47.26
C ALA A 191 3.79 35.11 48.54
N PRO A 192 3.60 34.50 49.73
CA PRO A 192 4.77 34.07 50.52
C PRO A 192 4.61 32.79 51.36
N ASP A 193 5.77 32.16 51.62
CA ASP A 193 6.25 31.48 52.85
C ASP A 193 5.31 30.57 53.67
N GLU A 194 5.56 29.25 53.65
CA GLU A 194 5.80 28.35 54.81
C GLU A 194 5.51 26.85 54.51
N ALA A 195 6.41 26.00 55.01
CA ALA A 195 6.28 24.56 55.31
C ALA A 195 6.13 23.56 54.14
N GLU A 196 7.28 23.00 53.76
CA GLU A 196 7.47 21.88 52.85
C GLU A 196 6.92 20.57 53.45
N VAL A 197 5.74 20.15 52.99
CA VAL A 197 5.26 18.76 53.12
C VAL A 197 5.47 18.09 51.77
N ALA A 198 6.50 17.24 51.69
CA ALA A 198 6.80 16.45 50.50
C ALA A 198 5.66 15.46 50.22
N VAL A 199 4.82 15.79 49.24
CA VAL A 199 3.88 14.86 48.62
C VAL A 199 4.68 14.03 47.61
N PRO A 200 4.63 12.69 47.63
CA PRO A 200 5.34 11.89 46.64
C PRO A 200 4.78 12.23 45.26
N ALA A 201 5.67 12.67 44.36
CA ALA A 201 5.34 12.90 42.96
C ALA A 201 4.84 11.58 42.38
N THR A 202 3.57 11.53 42.00
CA THR A 202 3.03 10.50 41.12
C THR A 202 3.85 10.56 39.83
N GLU A 203 4.70 9.55 39.59
CA GLU A 203 5.38 9.40 38.31
C GLU A 203 4.31 9.31 37.22
N LEU A 204 4.29 10.30 36.32
CA LEU A 204 3.52 10.21 35.08
C LEU A 204 3.97 8.94 34.35
N PRO A 205 3.04 8.16 33.75
CA PRO A 205 3.42 7.05 32.91
C PRO A 205 4.43 7.53 31.86
N PRO A 206 5.46 6.73 31.52
CA PRO A 206 6.38 7.10 30.46
C PRO A 206 5.57 7.32 29.17
N GLU A 207 5.68 8.50 28.58
CA GLU A 207 5.14 8.80 27.26
C GLU A 207 5.73 7.79 26.26
N LEU A 208 4.86 7.13 25.50
CA LEU A 208 5.26 6.17 24.47
C LEU A 208 6.12 6.89 23.42
N ASN A 209 7.37 6.47 23.21
CA ASN A 209 8.30 7.13 22.27
C ASN A 209 9.00 6.13 21.34
N ASN A 210 8.50 4.89 21.26
CA ASN A 210 9.08 3.86 20.42
C ASN A 210 8.33 3.72 19.08
N ILE A 211 9.06 3.36 18.04
CA ILE A 211 8.58 3.02 16.70
C ILE A 211 9.11 1.62 16.38
N GLY A 212 8.25 0.72 15.89
CA GLY A 212 8.67 -0.59 15.40
C GLY A 212 8.93 -0.55 13.89
N ILE A 213 10.08 -1.08 13.47
CA ILE A 213 10.42 -1.30 12.06
C ILE A 213 10.71 -2.79 11.88
N VAL A 214 9.87 -3.47 11.11
CA VAL A 214 10.10 -4.87 10.72
C VAL A 214 10.87 -4.88 9.41
N SER A 215 11.99 -5.61 9.40
CA SER A 215 12.69 -5.96 8.17
C SER A 215 12.09 -7.26 7.64
N GLY A 216 11.29 -7.18 6.57
CA GLY A 216 10.69 -8.34 5.91
C GLY A 216 11.73 -9.39 5.55
N HIS A 217 11.40 -10.66 5.74
CA HIS A 217 12.24 -11.85 5.55
C HIS A 217 13.47 -11.93 6.46
N ARG A 218 13.74 -10.93 7.32
CA ARG A 218 14.87 -11.01 8.25
C ARG A 218 14.56 -11.99 9.39
N GLY A 219 15.55 -12.81 9.72
CA GLY A 219 15.48 -13.78 10.80
C GLY A 219 15.21 -15.19 10.29
N VAL A 220 14.71 -16.05 11.18
CA VAL A 220 14.40 -17.45 10.86
C VAL A 220 12.90 -17.60 10.72
N HIS A 221 12.44 -18.21 9.62
CA HIS A 221 11.02 -18.45 9.42
C HIS A 221 10.53 -19.58 10.34
N PRO A 222 9.45 -19.38 11.12
CA PRO A 222 9.07 -20.27 12.22
C PRO A 222 8.64 -21.67 11.77
N VAL A 223 8.13 -21.80 10.54
CA VAL A 223 7.69 -23.10 9.99
C VAL A 223 8.86 -23.90 9.41
N SER A 224 9.79 -23.25 8.70
CA SER A 224 10.89 -23.94 8.02
C SER A 224 12.10 -24.12 8.93
N GLY A 225 12.27 -23.25 9.93
CA GLY A 225 13.45 -23.20 10.78
C GLY A 225 14.71 -22.72 10.04
N LEU A 226 14.55 -22.15 8.84
CA LEU A 226 15.65 -21.66 8.00
C LEU A 226 15.51 -20.14 7.75
N PRO A 227 16.61 -19.44 7.41
CA PRO A 227 16.53 -18.08 6.90
C PRO A 227 15.61 -18.00 5.70
N ASP A 228 14.78 -16.97 5.64
CA ASP A 228 13.92 -16.68 4.51
C ASP A 228 14.60 -15.61 3.64
N PRO A 229 14.97 -15.91 2.37
CA PRO A 229 15.53 -14.88 1.50
C PRO A 229 14.45 -13.94 0.94
N GLY A 230 13.16 -14.28 1.03
CA GLY A 230 12.11 -13.66 0.23
C GLY A 230 12.33 -13.90 -1.26
N ALA A 231 11.94 -12.95 -2.11
CA ALA A 231 12.27 -13.01 -3.53
C ALA A 231 13.80 -13.06 -3.78
N THR A 232 14.24 -13.86 -4.75
CA THR A 232 15.68 -14.02 -5.07
C THR A 232 15.93 -13.77 -6.56
N CYS A 233 16.87 -12.88 -6.86
CA CYS A 233 17.25 -12.50 -8.22
C CYS A 233 18.27 -13.48 -8.83
N PRO A 234 18.41 -13.55 -10.18
CA PRO A 234 19.34 -14.47 -10.85
C PRO A 234 20.82 -14.32 -10.45
N ASP A 235 21.21 -13.15 -9.94
CA ASP A 235 22.57 -12.85 -9.50
C ASP A 235 22.77 -12.99 -7.98
N GLY A 236 21.77 -13.54 -7.27
CA GLY A 236 21.85 -13.88 -5.85
C GLY A 236 21.40 -12.79 -4.89
N LEU A 237 21.06 -11.58 -5.39
CA LEU A 237 20.44 -10.54 -4.56
C LEU A 237 19.10 -11.03 -4.01
N THR A 238 18.90 -10.92 -2.71
CA THR A 238 17.66 -11.32 -2.05
C THR A 238 16.83 -10.13 -1.58
N GLU A 239 15.53 -10.34 -1.43
CA GLU A 239 14.62 -9.35 -0.89
C GLU A 239 15.01 -8.99 0.55
N ALA A 240 15.34 -10.01 1.36
CA ALA A 240 15.81 -9.84 2.73
C ALA A 240 17.02 -8.88 2.83
N GLU A 241 17.97 -8.95 1.88
CA GLU A 241 19.13 -8.06 1.84
C GLU A 241 18.74 -6.60 1.57
N ILE A 242 17.82 -6.36 0.64
CA ILE A 242 17.32 -5.01 0.34
C ILE A 242 16.54 -4.46 1.54
N ASN A 243 15.61 -5.26 2.08
CA ASN A 243 14.74 -4.88 3.20
C ASN A 243 15.59 -4.50 4.41
N GLU A 244 16.58 -5.32 4.76
CA GLU A 244 17.45 -5.05 5.90
C GLU A 244 18.28 -3.77 5.70
N ALA A 245 18.88 -3.60 4.51
CA ALA A 245 19.68 -2.41 4.20
C ALA A 245 18.85 -1.12 4.33
N VAL A 246 17.59 -1.13 3.87
CA VAL A 246 16.68 0.00 3.98
C VAL A 246 16.20 0.18 5.43
N ALA A 247 15.78 -0.89 6.11
CA ALA A 247 15.27 -0.84 7.48
C ALA A 247 16.30 -0.28 8.47
N GLN A 248 17.57 -0.68 8.36
CA GLN A 248 18.66 -0.13 9.18
C GLN A 248 18.79 1.39 9.01
N ARG A 249 18.67 1.90 7.78
CA ARG A 249 18.74 3.35 7.50
C ARG A 249 17.52 4.10 8.03
N VAL A 250 16.32 3.53 7.90
CA VAL A 250 15.09 4.09 8.50
C VAL A 250 15.25 4.23 10.01
N VAL A 251 15.78 3.19 10.66
CA VAL A 251 16.07 3.19 12.10
C VAL A 251 17.04 4.31 12.48
N GLU A 252 18.13 4.48 11.74
CA GLU A 252 19.10 5.55 11.96
C GLU A 252 18.47 6.94 11.82
N LEU A 253 17.69 7.16 10.77
CA LEU A 253 17.01 8.44 10.52
C LEU A 253 16.05 8.79 11.65
N LEU A 254 15.17 7.86 12.04
CA LEU A 254 14.17 8.07 13.08
C LEU A 254 14.81 8.25 14.47
N ARG A 255 15.89 7.52 14.78
CA ARG A 255 16.68 7.77 16.00
C ARG A 255 17.32 9.16 15.99
N GLY A 256 17.78 9.63 14.83
CA GLY A 256 18.24 11.01 14.64
C GLY A 256 17.19 12.08 14.95
N HIS A 257 15.90 11.72 14.86
CA HIS A 257 14.76 12.57 15.24
C HIS A 257 14.32 12.41 16.70
N GLY A 258 15.03 11.63 17.53
CA GLY A 258 14.78 11.51 18.97
C GLY A 258 13.82 10.39 19.37
N TYR A 259 13.41 9.53 18.42
CA TYR A 259 12.59 8.37 18.72
C TYR A 259 13.43 7.18 19.18
N GLN A 260 12.86 6.36 20.05
CA GLN A 260 13.35 5.00 20.24
C GLN A 260 12.86 4.16 19.06
N VAL A 261 13.71 3.36 18.46
CA VAL A 261 13.34 2.59 17.27
C VAL A 261 13.84 1.17 17.42
N ASP A 262 12.89 0.24 17.40
CA ASP A 262 13.13 -1.18 17.46
C ASP A 262 13.19 -1.73 16.04
N LEU A 263 14.36 -2.25 15.66
CA LEU A 263 14.52 -3.05 14.45
C LEU A 263 14.17 -4.49 14.80
N LEU A 264 13.11 -5.01 14.16
CA LEU A 264 12.51 -6.30 14.42
C LEU A 264 12.73 -7.24 13.23
N ASP A 265 12.93 -8.51 13.53
CA ASP A 265 12.84 -9.60 12.56
C ASP A 265 11.37 -9.79 12.14
N GLU A 266 11.11 -10.42 10.99
CA GLU A 266 9.75 -10.64 10.50
C GLU A 266 8.88 -11.47 11.47
N PHE A 267 9.51 -12.41 12.17
CA PHE A 267 8.87 -13.24 13.19
C PHE A 267 9.51 -13.00 14.56
N ASP A 268 9.79 -11.74 14.87
CA ASP A 268 10.40 -11.36 16.15
C ASP A 268 9.44 -11.67 17.31
N PRO A 269 9.88 -12.40 18.36
CA PRO A 269 9.03 -12.70 19.50
C PRO A 269 8.54 -11.47 20.27
N ARG A 270 9.16 -10.30 20.05
CA ARG A 270 8.70 -9.01 20.62
C ARG A 270 7.44 -8.47 19.96
N LEU A 271 7.01 -9.00 18.82
CA LEU A 271 5.80 -8.55 18.12
C LEU A 271 4.51 -8.84 18.89
N ASP A 272 4.51 -9.88 19.73
CA ASP A 272 3.36 -10.23 20.57
C ASP A 272 2.98 -9.09 21.52
N ASN A 273 1.79 -8.53 21.29
CA ASN A 273 1.25 -7.37 21.99
C ASN A 273 2.17 -6.14 21.97
N TYR A 274 2.93 -5.98 20.88
CA TYR A 274 3.87 -4.87 20.73
C TYR A 274 3.14 -3.53 20.69
N ARG A 275 3.58 -2.60 21.54
CA ARG A 275 3.03 -1.24 21.66
C ARG A 275 4.04 -0.24 21.18
N ALA A 276 3.65 0.59 20.22
CA ALA A 276 4.47 1.66 19.70
C ALA A 276 3.59 2.80 19.16
N LEU A 277 4.23 3.93 18.86
CA LEU A 277 3.58 5.04 18.17
C LEU A 277 3.17 4.65 16.74
N ALA A 278 3.96 3.79 16.09
CA ALA A 278 3.67 3.17 14.81
C ALA A 278 4.49 1.88 14.64
N MET A 279 3.99 0.97 13.81
CA MET A 279 4.70 -0.20 13.31
C MET A 279 4.71 -0.18 11.78
N VAL A 280 5.88 -0.28 11.15
CA VAL A 280 6.01 -0.39 9.70
C VAL A 280 6.84 -1.60 9.32
N SER A 281 6.27 -2.51 8.53
CA SER A 281 7.00 -3.62 7.91
C SER A 281 7.46 -3.25 6.50
N ILE A 282 8.74 -3.48 6.21
CA ILE A 282 9.40 -3.13 4.96
C ILE A 282 9.69 -4.41 4.19
N HIS A 283 9.06 -4.52 3.01
CA HIS A 283 9.26 -5.58 2.04
C HIS A 283 9.63 -4.99 0.68
N ALA A 284 10.15 -5.80 -0.23
CA ALA A 284 10.28 -5.46 -1.64
C ALA A 284 9.55 -6.53 -2.46
N ASP A 285 9.02 -6.17 -3.61
CA ASP A 285 8.30 -7.13 -4.44
C ASP A 285 9.27 -7.88 -5.37
N THR A 286 8.75 -8.84 -6.11
CA THR A 286 9.48 -9.84 -6.88
C THR A 286 10.66 -9.35 -7.74
N CYS A 287 11.66 -10.22 -7.83
CA CYS A 287 12.75 -10.16 -8.81
C CYS A 287 12.33 -10.65 -10.20
N ASP A 288 11.16 -11.23 -10.36
CA ASP A 288 10.70 -11.72 -11.65
C ASP A 288 10.20 -10.58 -12.53
N TYR A 289 10.58 -10.61 -13.80
CA TYR A 289 9.94 -9.76 -14.79
C TYR A 289 8.53 -10.28 -15.08
N ILE A 290 7.52 -9.53 -14.67
CA ILE A 290 6.11 -9.83 -14.96
C ILE A 290 5.67 -9.11 -16.25
N ASN A 291 5.87 -7.80 -16.30
CA ASN A 291 5.60 -6.91 -17.43
C ASN A 291 6.20 -5.51 -17.15
N ASP A 292 6.11 -4.59 -18.11
CA ASP A 292 6.64 -3.23 -17.99
C ASP A 292 5.91 -2.31 -16.99
N TYR A 293 4.83 -2.79 -16.37
CA TYR A 293 4.05 -2.06 -15.36
C TYR A 293 4.29 -2.56 -13.93
N ALA A 294 5.03 -3.67 -13.74
CA ALA A 294 5.42 -4.19 -12.43
C ALA A 294 6.57 -3.35 -11.84
N THR A 295 6.26 -2.10 -11.54
CA THR A 295 7.15 -1.04 -11.01
C THR A 295 6.35 -0.14 -10.07
N GLY A 296 7.03 0.52 -9.16
CA GLY A 296 6.43 1.36 -8.13
C GLY A 296 6.21 0.59 -6.83
N PHE A 297 5.57 1.24 -5.88
CA PHE A 297 5.50 0.77 -4.49
C PHE A 297 4.05 0.55 -4.04
N LYS A 298 3.84 -0.21 -2.97
CA LYS A 298 2.53 -0.49 -2.41
C LYS A 298 2.55 -0.26 -0.91
N VAL A 299 1.43 0.18 -0.35
CA VAL A 299 1.28 0.37 1.09
C VAL A 299 -0.11 -0.12 1.48
N ALA A 300 -0.17 -0.89 2.57
CA ALA A 300 -1.42 -1.38 3.13
C ALA A 300 -1.38 -1.37 4.66
N SER A 301 -2.55 -1.44 5.27
CA SER A 301 -2.74 -1.68 6.70
C SER A 301 -3.68 -2.86 6.91
N PHE A 302 -3.92 -3.20 8.16
CA PHE A 302 -4.78 -4.32 8.53
C PHE A 302 -6.25 -4.04 8.19
N ALA A 303 -6.91 -4.97 7.48
CA ALA A 303 -8.33 -4.82 7.15
C ALA A 303 -9.25 -4.83 8.37
N ASP A 304 -8.89 -5.56 9.43
CA ASP A 304 -9.68 -5.71 10.66
C ASP A 304 -9.11 -4.91 11.84
N SER A 305 -8.40 -3.80 11.54
CA SER A 305 -7.77 -2.97 12.55
C SER A 305 -8.74 -2.42 13.58
N GLN A 306 -8.30 -2.39 14.84
CA GLN A 306 -9.00 -1.71 15.94
C GLN A 306 -8.64 -0.22 16.04
N ASN A 307 -7.69 0.25 15.20
CA ASN A 307 -7.35 1.66 15.03
C ASN A 307 -7.38 2.08 13.54
N PRO A 308 -8.52 1.96 12.84
CA PRO A 308 -8.61 2.18 11.40
C PRO A 308 -8.39 3.64 10.99
N GLU A 309 -8.47 4.60 11.91
CA GLU A 309 -8.16 6.01 11.65
C GLU A 309 -6.64 6.25 11.65
N GLY A 310 -5.95 5.78 12.70
CA GLY A 310 -4.49 5.88 12.78
C GLY A 310 -3.80 5.17 11.63
N ASP A 311 -4.26 3.96 11.30
CA ASP A 311 -3.72 3.18 10.18
C ASP A 311 -3.86 3.92 8.84
N ARG A 312 -5.04 4.50 8.57
CA ARG A 312 -5.28 5.21 7.32
C ARG A 312 -4.43 6.46 7.19
N GLN A 313 -4.24 7.19 8.29
CA GLN A 313 -3.35 8.35 8.34
C GLN A 313 -1.90 7.94 8.10
N LEU A 314 -1.43 6.85 8.74
CA LEU A 314 -0.10 6.30 8.53
C LEU A 314 0.11 5.89 7.07
N VAL A 315 -0.81 5.12 6.49
CA VAL A 315 -0.76 4.71 5.08
C VAL A 315 -0.74 5.93 4.15
N SER A 316 -1.60 6.92 4.39
CA SER A 316 -1.65 8.13 3.55
C SER A 316 -0.34 8.92 3.59
N CYS A 317 0.23 9.14 4.77
CA CYS A 317 1.51 9.81 4.93
C CYS A 317 2.65 9.03 4.27
N LEU A 318 2.68 7.69 4.42
CA LEU A 318 3.65 6.83 3.75
C LEU A 318 3.54 6.95 2.23
N VAL A 319 2.33 6.85 1.67
CA VAL A 319 2.11 6.94 0.22
C VAL A 319 2.58 8.28 -0.33
N GLU A 320 2.17 9.38 0.27
CA GLU A 320 2.53 10.71 -0.22
C GLU A 320 4.03 10.98 -0.12
N GLN A 321 4.61 10.77 1.07
CA GLN A 321 6.00 11.10 1.33
C GLN A 321 6.96 10.17 0.59
N TYR A 322 6.62 8.89 0.47
CA TYR A 322 7.43 7.93 -0.27
C TYR A 322 7.42 8.24 -1.77
N ALA A 323 6.24 8.48 -2.36
CA ALA A 323 6.13 8.88 -3.77
C ALA A 323 6.88 10.19 -4.05
N GLY A 324 6.68 11.22 -3.21
CA GLY A 324 7.34 12.52 -3.38
C GLY A 324 8.86 12.48 -3.19
N THR A 325 9.37 11.56 -2.37
CA THR A 325 10.81 11.43 -2.11
C THR A 325 11.53 10.57 -3.14
N THR A 326 10.93 9.45 -3.55
CA THR A 326 11.57 8.48 -4.47
C THR A 326 11.24 8.75 -5.94
N GLY A 327 10.12 9.40 -6.23
CA GLY A 327 9.57 9.50 -7.59
C GLY A 327 8.89 8.23 -8.09
N LEU A 328 8.85 7.15 -7.29
CA LEU A 328 8.12 5.94 -7.62
C LEU A 328 6.61 6.19 -7.54
N SER A 329 5.86 5.53 -8.43
CA SER A 329 4.39 5.63 -8.45
C SER A 329 3.77 4.64 -7.47
N PHE A 330 2.65 5.01 -6.86
CA PHE A 330 1.85 4.07 -6.08
C PHE A 330 1.22 3.04 -7.03
N HIS A 331 1.51 1.77 -6.80
CA HIS A 331 1.07 0.67 -7.63
C HIS A 331 -0.27 0.10 -7.11
N PRO A 332 -1.34 0.05 -7.93
CA PRO A 332 -2.70 -0.28 -7.48
C PRO A 332 -2.94 -1.79 -7.37
N SER A 333 -2.02 -2.53 -6.74
CA SER A 333 -2.10 -3.99 -6.62
C SER A 333 -1.85 -4.50 -5.19
N VAL A 334 -2.34 -3.78 -4.19
CA VAL A 334 -2.34 -4.26 -2.80
C VAL A 334 -3.00 -5.64 -2.76
N THR A 335 -2.26 -6.63 -2.24
CA THR A 335 -2.71 -8.02 -2.22
C THR A 335 -3.49 -8.33 -0.94
N TYR A 336 -4.19 -9.48 -0.95
CA TYR A 336 -4.84 -9.98 0.26
C TYR A 336 -3.81 -10.21 1.38
N ASP A 337 -2.65 -10.79 1.06
CA ASP A 337 -1.60 -11.10 2.03
C ASP A 337 -1.04 -9.83 2.69
N MET A 338 -0.93 -8.71 1.96
CA MET A 338 -0.59 -7.42 2.56
C MET A 338 -1.64 -6.95 3.58
N THR A 339 -2.93 -7.11 3.28
CA THR A 339 -4.01 -6.67 4.20
C THR A 339 -4.27 -7.63 5.36
N GLN A 340 -3.69 -8.83 5.30
CA GLN A 340 -3.84 -9.92 6.27
C GLN A 340 -2.49 -10.36 6.87
N TYR A 341 -1.49 -9.51 6.73
CA TYR A 341 -0.13 -9.72 7.19
C TYR A 341 -0.10 -10.11 8.67
N HIS A 342 0.68 -11.14 9.01
CA HIS A 342 0.65 -11.78 10.33
C HIS A 342 0.98 -10.80 11.46
N THR A 343 1.96 -9.92 11.25
CA THR A 343 2.38 -8.91 12.24
C THR A 343 1.20 -8.08 12.73
N PHE A 344 0.21 -7.78 11.87
CA PHE A 344 -0.95 -6.99 12.26
C PHE A 344 -1.85 -7.67 13.31
N ARG A 345 -1.82 -9.00 13.39
CA ARG A 345 -2.57 -9.76 14.41
C ARG A 345 -1.80 -9.91 15.73
N GLU A 346 -0.50 -9.60 15.72
CA GLU A 346 0.39 -9.76 16.85
C GLU A 346 0.54 -8.44 17.63
N ILE A 347 0.59 -7.29 16.94
CA ILE A 347 0.72 -5.98 17.59
C ILE A 347 -0.49 -5.64 18.48
N ALA A 348 -0.26 -4.78 19.48
CA ALA A 348 -1.33 -4.33 20.36
C ALA A 348 -2.42 -3.57 19.58
N PRO A 349 -3.73 -3.74 19.91
CA PRO A 349 -4.84 -3.14 19.18
C PRO A 349 -4.83 -1.61 18.95
N GLY A 350 -4.07 -0.88 19.77
CA GLY A 350 -3.94 0.58 19.66
C GLY A 350 -2.77 1.04 18.80
N THR A 351 -1.84 0.13 18.43
CA THR A 351 -0.66 0.45 17.64
C THR A 351 -1.03 0.58 16.16
N PRO A 352 -0.88 1.76 15.54
CA PRO A 352 -1.05 1.91 14.10
C PRO A 352 -0.04 1.06 13.33
N GLY A 353 -0.48 0.34 12.30
CA GLY A 353 0.33 -0.61 11.57
C GLY A 353 0.25 -0.42 10.05
N ALA A 354 1.40 -0.49 9.37
CA ALA A 354 1.47 -0.53 7.92
C ALA A 354 2.52 -1.54 7.41
N ILE A 355 2.30 -2.06 6.21
CA ILE A 355 3.28 -2.79 5.42
C ILE A 355 3.52 -1.99 4.14
N ILE A 356 4.79 -1.84 3.76
CA ILE A 356 5.20 -1.21 2.50
C ILE A 356 6.02 -2.20 1.67
N GLU A 357 5.58 -2.43 0.44
CA GLU A 357 6.44 -2.99 -0.61
C GLU A 357 7.11 -1.82 -1.33
N ILE A 358 8.40 -1.65 -1.12
CA ILE A 358 9.15 -0.43 -1.48
C ILE A 358 9.41 -0.26 -2.97
N GLY A 359 9.19 -1.31 -3.76
CA GLY A 359 9.47 -1.36 -5.19
C GLY A 359 9.48 -2.81 -5.68
N PHE A 360 9.41 -3.01 -6.99
CA PHE A 360 9.66 -4.31 -7.61
C PHE A 360 11.15 -4.49 -7.86
N MET A 361 11.75 -5.56 -7.33
CA MET A 361 13.20 -5.79 -7.42
C MET A 361 13.74 -5.86 -8.85
N TYR A 362 12.90 -6.19 -9.84
CA TYR A 362 13.31 -6.19 -11.25
C TYR A 362 13.37 -4.79 -11.87
N LEU A 363 12.25 -4.07 -11.96
CA LEU A 363 12.18 -2.77 -12.66
C LEU A 363 12.66 -1.59 -11.81
N ASP A 364 12.54 -1.66 -10.48
CA ASP A 364 12.94 -0.58 -9.58
C ASP A 364 14.34 -0.80 -8.97
N ARG A 365 15.09 -1.78 -9.49
CA ARG A 365 16.35 -2.26 -8.93
C ARG A 365 17.35 -1.16 -8.60
N GLU A 366 17.58 -0.22 -9.52
CA GLU A 366 18.52 0.89 -9.33
C GLU A 366 18.13 1.73 -8.10
N MET A 367 16.84 2.07 -7.96
CA MET A 367 16.35 2.81 -6.80
C MET A 367 16.56 2.02 -5.50
N LEU A 368 16.29 0.71 -5.51
CA LEU A 368 16.37 -0.13 -4.32
C LEU A 368 17.80 -0.46 -3.88
N THR A 369 18.75 -0.51 -4.82
CA THR A 369 20.13 -0.97 -4.56
C THR A 369 21.15 0.15 -4.54
N ASP A 370 21.06 1.11 -5.48
CA ASP A 370 22.01 2.21 -5.60
C ASP A 370 21.56 3.46 -4.83
N HIS A 371 20.27 3.56 -4.49
CA HIS A 371 19.67 4.69 -3.75
C HIS A 371 18.89 4.31 -2.48
N PRO A 372 19.38 3.36 -1.63
CA PRO A 372 18.67 2.93 -0.43
C PRO A 372 18.51 4.04 0.61
N ASP A 373 19.33 5.10 0.55
CA ASP A 373 19.21 6.30 1.37
C ASP A 373 17.96 7.12 1.00
N VAL A 374 17.63 7.23 -0.28
CA VAL A 374 16.43 7.92 -0.77
C VAL A 374 15.17 7.14 -0.39
N VAL A 375 15.20 5.82 -0.57
CA VAL A 375 14.12 4.90 -0.17
C VAL A 375 13.86 5.02 1.34
N ALA A 376 14.90 4.88 2.16
CA ALA A 376 14.79 5.00 3.61
C ALA A 376 14.29 6.39 4.06
N LEU A 377 14.74 7.45 3.38
CA LEU A 377 14.27 8.81 3.65
C LEU A 377 12.76 8.96 3.37
N GLY A 378 12.25 8.37 2.28
CA GLY A 378 10.83 8.39 1.95
C GLY A 378 9.97 7.74 3.03
N ILE A 379 10.40 6.58 3.53
CA ILE A 379 9.71 5.85 4.61
C ILE A 379 9.76 6.67 5.91
N ALA A 380 10.95 7.16 6.30
CA ALA A 380 11.11 7.94 7.51
C ALA A 380 10.26 9.22 7.48
N ARG A 381 10.20 9.92 6.34
CA ARG A 381 9.32 11.09 6.16
C ARG A 381 7.84 10.74 6.30
N GLY A 382 7.41 9.61 5.73
CA GLY A 382 6.03 9.13 5.89
C GLY A 382 5.67 8.86 7.35
N ILE A 383 6.55 8.17 8.09
CA ILE A 383 6.35 7.94 9.54
C ILE A 383 6.31 9.28 10.30
N LEU A 384 7.21 10.21 10.00
CA LEU A 384 7.26 11.51 10.67
C LEU A 384 6.04 12.39 10.36
N CYS A 385 5.54 12.38 9.12
CA CYS A 385 4.29 13.03 8.72
C CYS A 385 3.14 12.55 9.61
N TYR A 386 3.02 11.23 9.77
CA TYR A 386 2.00 10.62 10.61
C TYR A 386 2.13 11.07 12.07
N LEU A 387 3.33 10.96 12.65
CA LEU A 387 3.56 11.28 14.07
C LEU A 387 3.37 12.76 14.41
N ARG A 388 3.52 13.66 13.43
CA ARG A 388 3.30 15.10 13.59
C ARG A 388 1.85 15.52 13.34
N GLY A 389 0.99 14.60 12.88
CA GLY A 389 -0.38 14.90 12.48
C GLY A 389 -0.45 15.85 11.28
N GLU A 390 0.54 15.77 10.38
CA GLU A 390 0.54 16.55 9.15
C GLU A 390 -0.61 16.06 8.25
N ALA A 391 -1.41 17.00 7.71
CA ALA A 391 -2.44 16.64 6.76
C ALA A 391 -1.78 16.26 5.42
N PRO A 392 -2.14 15.11 4.83
CA PRO A 392 -1.68 14.77 3.50
C PRO A 392 -2.01 15.90 2.51
N GLY A 393 -1.04 16.39 1.75
CA GLY A 393 -1.17 17.51 0.79
C GLY A 393 -0.87 18.91 1.32
N ALA A 394 -0.46 19.08 2.58
CA ALA A 394 -0.25 20.41 3.18
C ALA A 394 1.02 21.16 2.69
N GLU A 395 2.03 20.47 2.13
CA GLU A 395 3.30 21.10 1.75
C GLU A 395 3.26 21.92 0.44
N ASN A 396 2.13 21.94 -0.29
CA ASN A 396 1.99 22.70 -1.55
C ASN A 396 1.14 23.97 -1.45
N ALA A 397 0.71 24.39 -0.26
CA ALA A 397 0.03 25.68 -0.11
C ALA A 397 1.07 26.82 -0.15
N PRO A 398 1.06 27.72 -1.16
CA PRO A 398 1.96 28.86 -1.17
C PRO A 398 1.71 29.70 0.08
N THR A 399 2.74 29.83 0.92
CA THR A 399 2.71 30.73 2.06
C THR A 399 2.53 32.15 1.53
N ALA A 400 1.31 32.68 1.62
CA ALA A 400 1.03 34.08 1.34
C ALA A 400 1.84 34.92 2.32
N THR A 401 2.93 35.50 1.83
CA THR A 401 3.71 36.49 2.58
C THR A 401 2.82 37.72 2.76
N PRO A 402 2.56 38.19 3.99
CA PRO A 402 1.89 39.47 4.17
C PRO A 402 2.82 40.56 3.67
N LEU A 403 2.34 41.37 2.72
CA LEU A 403 3.03 42.58 2.29
C LEU A 403 3.01 43.63 3.43
N PRO A 404 4.08 44.45 3.55
CA PRO A 404 4.29 45.39 4.65
C PRO A 404 3.29 46.55 4.70
#